data_AF-A0A1V5BN78-F1
#
_entry.id   AF-A0A1V5BN78-F1
#
_cell.length_a   1.000
_cell.length_b   1.000
_cell.length_c   1.000
_cell.angle_alpha   90.00
_cell.angle_beta   90.00
_cell.angle_gamma   90.00
#
_symmetry.space_group_name_H-M   'P 1'
#
loop_
_entity.id
_entity.type
_entity.pdbx_description
1 polymer ?
#
loop_
_entity_poly.entity_id
_entity_poly.type
_entity_poly.pdbx_seq_one_letter_code
_entity_poly.pdbx_strand_id
1 'polypeptide(L)'
;MLFSEEYGITCLGDEEWFDPILHQDTLLFIDPFAVFKSNDDLFKDSYSEIMYFFQQAFELIASSGGIKSNLSYKKAESILLFPEVNALCLGYSKTRQGSGTGPKWAKTLTANINSIISRGVTHISHFEECAIDNLVNVLKSNNIR
;
A
#
# COMPACT_ATOMS: atom_id res chain seq x y z
N MET A 1 -9.51 -22.56 14.19
CA MET A 1 -9.96 -21.48 15.06
C MET A 1 -10.29 -20.29 14.20
N LEU A 2 -11.59 -20.05 14.10
CA LEU A 2 -12.19 -18.88 13.48
C LEU A 2 -12.10 -17.68 14.43
N PHE A 3 -12.26 -16.48 13.89
CA PHE A 3 -12.31 -15.26 14.70
C PHE A 3 -13.54 -15.27 15.61
N SER A 4 -14.70 -15.70 15.10
CA SER A 4 -15.93 -15.82 15.88
C SER A 4 -15.78 -16.76 17.09
N GLU A 5 -15.15 -17.93 16.88
CA GLU A 5 -14.89 -18.95 17.91
C GLU A 5 -13.99 -18.42 19.03
N GLU A 6 -12.89 -17.76 18.68
CA GLU A 6 -11.91 -17.25 19.65
C GLU A 6 -12.47 -16.13 20.51
N TYR A 7 -13.27 -15.24 19.91
CA TYR A 7 -13.81 -14.07 20.61
C TYR A 7 -15.24 -14.27 21.12
N GLY A 8 -15.83 -15.45 20.94
CA GLY A 8 -17.20 -15.75 21.35
C GLY A 8 -18.25 -14.88 20.65
N ILE A 9 -17.98 -14.47 19.41
CA ILE A 9 -18.89 -13.62 18.63
C ILE A 9 -19.92 -14.51 17.93
N THR A 10 -21.20 -14.21 18.17
CA THR A 10 -22.29 -14.83 17.41
C THR A 10 -22.73 -13.84 16.34
N CYS A 11 -22.60 -14.21 15.06
CA CYS A 11 -23.14 -13.39 13.97
C CYS A 11 -24.67 -13.38 14.08
N LEU A 12 -25.24 -12.20 14.32
CA LEU A 12 -26.69 -11.97 14.40
C LEU A 12 -27.11 -11.18 13.16
N GLY A 13 -28.15 -11.63 12.46
CA GLY A 13 -28.67 -10.96 11.25
C GLY A 13 -28.64 -11.86 10.00
N ASP A 14 -29.06 -11.29 8.87
CA ASP A 14 -29.05 -11.89 7.53
C ASP A 14 -27.90 -11.37 6.64
N GLU A 15 -27.01 -10.58 7.22
CA GLU A 15 -25.82 -10.04 6.56
C GLU A 15 -24.77 -11.15 6.32
N GLU A 16 -24.05 -11.07 5.20
CA GLU A 16 -22.89 -11.93 4.96
C GLU A 16 -21.64 -11.39 5.68
N TRP A 17 -21.10 -12.18 6.61
CA TRP A 17 -19.91 -11.82 7.36
C TRP A 17 -18.72 -12.67 6.91
N PHE A 18 -17.56 -12.03 6.79
CA PHE A 18 -16.30 -12.73 6.60
C PHE A 18 -15.71 -13.12 7.96
N ASP A 19 -15.62 -14.42 8.23
CA ASP A 19 -15.06 -14.97 9.47
C ASP A 19 -13.67 -15.60 9.20
N PRO A 20 -12.56 -14.86 9.43
CA PRO A 20 -11.24 -15.32 9.06
C PRO A 20 -10.73 -16.45 9.95
N ILE A 21 -9.92 -17.32 9.36
CA ILE A 21 -9.14 -18.31 10.10
C ILE A 21 -7.94 -17.60 10.76
N LEU A 22 -7.78 -17.71 12.08
CA LEU A 22 -6.77 -16.92 12.81
C LEU A 22 -5.33 -17.44 12.73
N HIS A 23 -5.13 -18.69 12.33
CA HIS A 23 -3.81 -19.34 12.34
C HIS A 23 -3.10 -19.32 10.98
N GLN A 24 -3.76 -18.80 9.94
CA GLN A 24 -3.20 -18.65 8.60
C GLN A 24 -3.84 -17.43 7.93
N ASP A 25 -3.12 -16.81 7.01
CA ASP A 25 -3.72 -15.74 6.22
C ASP A 25 -4.81 -16.30 5.32
N THR A 26 -5.88 -15.54 5.15
CA THR A 26 -6.83 -15.80 4.07
C THR A 26 -6.25 -15.21 2.80
N LEU A 27 -6.29 -15.98 1.70
CA LEU A 27 -5.81 -15.61 0.36
C LEU A 27 -6.71 -14.55 -0.32
N LEU A 28 -7.08 -13.52 0.43
CA LEU A 28 -7.83 -12.36 0.01
C LEU A 28 -6.94 -11.14 0.13
N PHE A 29 -7.17 -10.17 -0.75
CA PHE A 29 -6.53 -8.87 -0.72
C PHE A 29 -7.59 -7.79 -0.92
N ILE A 30 -7.29 -6.59 -0.44
CA ILE A 30 -8.13 -5.42 -0.69
C ILE A 30 -7.75 -4.87 -2.06
N ASP A 31 -8.71 -4.85 -2.99
CA ASP A 31 -8.55 -4.10 -4.24
C ASP A 31 -8.88 -2.62 -3.97
N PRO A 32 -7.88 -1.72 -3.94
CA PRO A 32 -8.13 -0.30 -3.69
C PRO A 32 -9.05 0.31 -4.76
N PHE A 33 -9.01 -0.16 -6.00
CA PHE A 33 -9.90 0.35 -7.05
C PHE A 33 -11.36 -0.04 -6.84
N ALA A 34 -11.61 -1.21 -6.23
CA ALA A 34 -12.96 -1.59 -5.82
C ALA A 34 -13.44 -0.70 -4.66
N VAL A 35 -12.56 -0.42 -3.69
CA VAL A 35 -12.85 0.51 -2.58
C VAL A 35 -13.22 1.90 -3.12
N PHE A 36 -12.45 2.45 -4.06
CA PHE A 36 -12.72 3.78 -4.64
C PHE A 36 -14.00 3.86 -5.46
N LYS A 37 -14.50 2.73 -5.96
CA LYS A 37 -15.76 2.64 -6.70
C LYS A 37 -16.96 2.33 -5.79
N SER A 38 -16.72 2.08 -4.50
CA SER A 38 -17.79 1.79 -3.56
C SER A 38 -18.68 3.01 -3.37
N ASN A 39 -19.99 2.79 -3.26
CA ASN A 39 -20.95 3.81 -2.86
C ASN A 39 -21.20 3.80 -1.35
N ASP A 40 -20.48 2.97 -0.59
CA ASP A 40 -20.58 2.92 0.86
C ASP A 40 -19.90 4.15 1.48
N ASP A 41 -20.65 4.86 2.33
CA ASP A 41 -20.18 6.06 3.04
C ASP A 41 -18.93 5.79 3.89
N LEU A 42 -18.69 4.53 4.30
CA LEU A 42 -17.47 4.11 5.00
C LEU A 42 -16.19 4.38 4.19
N PHE A 43 -16.25 4.29 2.86
CA PHE A 43 -15.10 4.38 1.97
C PHE A 43 -15.01 5.68 1.17
N LYS A 44 -15.94 6.62 1.38
CA LYS A 44 -16.05 7.85 0.58
C LYS A 44 -14.77 8.69 0.53
N ASP A 45 -13.98 8.68 1.61
CA ASP A 45 -12.77 9.48 1.75
C ASP A 45 -11.48 8.68 1.44
N SER A 46 -11.60 7.37 1.21
CA SER A 46 -10.44 6.46 1.06
C SER A 46 -9.50 6.86 -0.07
N TYR A 47 -10.04 7.35 -1.19
CA TYR A 47 -9.22 7.83 -2.31
C TYR A 47 -8.40 9.06 -1.91
N SER A 48 -9.03 10.06 -1.31
CA SER A 48 -8.34 11.28 -0.88
C SER A 48 -7.29 11.01 0.20
N GLU A 49 -7.55 10.09 1.13
CA GLU A 49 -6.59 9.72 2.17
C GLU A 49 -5.36 9.03 1.58
N ILE A 50 -5.55 8.09 0.65
CA ILE A 50 -4.44 7.45 -0.08
C ILE A 50 -3.65 8.49 -0.86
N MET A 51 -4.34 9.40 -1.56
CA MET A 51 -3.67 10.43 -2.33
C MET A 51 -2.84 11.37 -1.44
N TYR A 52 -3.42 11.81 -0.32
CA TYR A 52 -2.73 12.63 0.66
C TYR A 52 -1.48 11.92 1.19
N PHE A 53 -1.56 10.63 1.52
CA PHE A 53 -0.40 9.85 1.95
C PHE A 53 0.75 9.89 0.93
N PHE A 54 0.46 9.64 -0.35
CA PHE A 54 1.49 9.65 -1.40
C PHE A 54 2.01 11.06 -1.67
N GLN A 55 1.17 12.09 -1.57
CA GLN A 55 1.59 13.48 -1.67
C GLN A 55 2.59 13.85 -0.56
N GLN A 56 2.38 13.39 0.68
CA GLN A 56 3.32 13.60 1.77
C GLN A 56 4.69 12.95 1.49
N ALA A 57 4.69 11.73 0.93
CA ALA A 57 5.92 11.08 0.52
C ALA A 57 6.65 11.85 -0.60
N PHE A 58 5.88 12.36 -1.57
CA PHE A 58 6.39 13.18 -2.66
C PHE A 58 7.07 14.46 -2.14
N GLU A 59 6.42 15.20 -1.26
CA GLU A 59 6.94 16.44 -0.68
C GLU A 59 8.20 16.23 0.17
N LEU A 60 8.26 15.13 0.93
CA LEU A 60 9.46 14.73 1.67
C LEU A 60 10.64 14.45 0.73
N ILE A 61 10.40 13.81 -0.40
CA ILE A 61 11.46 13.52 -1.38
C ILE A 61 11.87 14.81 -2.11
N ALA A 62 10.90 15.64 -2.51
CA ALA A 62 11.16 16.92 -3.17
C ALA A 62 11.99 17.86 -2.27
N SER A 63 11.60 18.02 -1.00
CA SER A 63 12.33 18.83 -0.02
C SER A 63 13.73 18.31 0.29
N SER A 64 13.98 17.01 0.06
CA SER A 64 15.32 16.43 0.23
C SER A 64 16.29 16.76 -0.92
N GLY A 65 15.80 17.31 -2.03
CA GLY A 65 16.56 17.48 -3.27
C GLY A 65 17.01 16.14 -3.89
N GLY A 66 16.34 15.04 -3.56
CA GLY A 66 16.72 13.68 -3.96
C GLY A 66 17.96 13.10 -3.28
N ILE A 67 18.44 13.73 -2.21
CA ILE A 67 19.65 13.30 -1.49
C ILE A 67 19.29 12.18 -0.51
N LYS A 68 19.72 10.95 -0.80
CA LYS A 68 19.40 9.75 0.01
C LYS A 68 19.85 9.82 1.48
N SER A 69 20.91 10.57 1.78
CA SER A 69 21.40 10.74 3.15
C SER A 69 20.56 11.74 3.96
N ASN A 70 19.73 12.56 3.30
CA ASN A 70 18.88 13.56 3.92
C ASN A 70 17.78 12.90 4.78
N LEU A 71 17.46 13.53 5.91
CA LEU A 71 16.45 13.04 6.84
C LEU A 71 15.06 12.92 6.20
N SER A 72 14.66 13.88 5.35
CA SER A 72 13.36 13.84 4.66
C SER A 72 13.26 12.66 3.68
N TYR A 73 14.35 12.36 2.96
CA TYR A 73 14.40 11.20 2.07
C TYR A 73 14.25 9.89 2.85
N LYS A 74 14.99 9.74 3.96
CA LYS A 74 14.91 8.55 4.83
C LYS A 74 13.52 8.42 5.47
N LYS A 75 12.89 9.54 5.83
CA LYS A 75 11.53 9.56 6.36
C LYS A 75 10.52 9.11 5.30
N ALA A 76 10.64 9.59 4.06
CA ALA A 76 9.81 9.12 2.95
C ALA A 76 9.96 7.61 2.72
N GLU A 77 11.20 7.10 2.69
CA GLU A 77 11.46 5.66 2.57
C GLU A 77 10.84 4.87 3.73
N SER A 78 10.89 5.40 4.95
CA SER A 78 10.30 4.75 6.13
C SER A 78 8.78 4.69 6.09
N ILE A 79 8.09 5.74 5.64
CA ILE A 79 6.62 5.72 5.56
C ILE A 79 6.14 4.81 4.42
N LEU A 80 6.89 4.75 3.32
CA LEU A 80 6.63 3.86 2.17
C LEU A 80 6.94 2.37 2.45
N LEU A 81 7.35 2.03 3.67
CA LEU A 81 7.45 0.64 4.14
C LEU A 81 6.07 0.01 4.36
N PHE A 82 5.02 0.82 4.54
CA PHE A 82 3.65 0.37 4.82
C PHE A 82 3.61 -0.73 5.89
N PRO A 83 3.90 -0.40 7.16
CA PRO A 83 3.92 -1.40 8.22
C PRO A 83 2.55 -2.11 8.30
N GLU A 84 2.60 -3.43 8.34
CA GLU A 84 1.40 -4.26 8.30
C GLU A 84 0.60 -4.20 9.60
N VAL A 85 -0.72 -4.27 9.48
CA VAL A 85 -1.63 -4.45 10.62
C VAL A 85 -1.90 -5.94 10.79
N ASN A 86 -1.20 -6.57 11.73
CA ASN A 86 -1.26 -8.02 12.00
C ASN A 86 -2.66 -8.55 12.42
N ALA A 87 -3.66 -7.68 12.60
CA ALA A 87 -5.00 -8.04 13.02
C ALA A 87 -5.89 -8.54 11.86
N LEU A 88 -5.53 -8.22 10.60
CA LEU A 88 -6.41 -8.47 9.46
C LEU A 88 -6.31 -9.90 8.92
N CYS A 89 -5.18 -10.61 9.12
CA CYS A 89 -4.92 -11.94 8.54
C CYS A 89 -5.28 -12.03 7.03
N LEU A 90 -5.07 -10.93 6.31
CA LEU A 90 -5.26 -10.82 4.86
C LEU A 90 -3.91 -10.88 4.18
N GLY A 91 -3.77 -11.71 3.15
CA GLY A 91 -2.60 -11.71 2.29
C GLY A 91 -2.04 -13.09 2.00
N TYR A 92 -0.79 -13.09 1.52
CA TYR A 92 -0.09 -14.26 1.03
C TYR A 92 1.21 -14.44 1.82
N SER A 93 1.13 -14.77 3.11
CA SER A 93 2.30 -15.10 3.92
C SER A 93 2.31 -16.55 4.38
N LYS A 94 3.52 -17.10 4.57
CA LYS A 94 3.72 -18.38 5.27
C LYS A 94 3.67 -18.23 6.79
N THR A 95 3.73 -16.98 7.29
CA THR A 95 3.76 -16.61 8.71
C THR A 95 2.74 -15.52 8.98
N ARG A 96 2.14 -15.49 10.18
CA ARG A 96 1.12 -14.49 10.58
C ARG A 96 1.63 -13.03 10.67
N GLN A 97 2.89 -12.81 10.36
CA GLN A 97 3.51 -11.50 10.24
C GLN A 97 3.95 -11.37 8.79
N GLY A 98 3.29 -10.54 8.00
CA GLY A 98 3.85 -10.09 6.75
C GLY A 98 4.70 -8.82 6.94
N SER A 99 5.42 -8.47 5.88
CA SER A 99 6.35 -7.33 5.88
C SER A 99 5.73 -6.04 5.38
N GLY A 100 4.42 -5.99 5.15
CA GLY A 100 3.82 -4.94 4.32
C GLY A 100 4.42 -4.94 2.92
N THR A 101 4.78 -3.76 2.39
CA THR A 101 5.51 -3.68 1.11
C THR A 101 6.95 -4.21 1.22
N GLY A 102 7.55 -4.08 2.40
CA GLY A 102 8.91 -4.51 2.67
C GLY A 102 10.00 -3.55 2.17
N PRO A 103 11.24 -3.64 2.70
CA PRO A 103 12.27 -2.63 2.49
C PRO A 103 12.70 -2.44 1.04
N LYS A 104 12.63 -3.51 0.23
CA LYS A 104 12.99 -3.46 -1.19
C LYS A 104 12.01 -2.58 -1.96
N TRP A 105 10.71 -2.78 -1.76
CA TRP A 105 9.67 -2.00 -2.43
C TRP A 105 9.65 -0.55 -1.96
N ALA A 106 9.83 -0.31 -0.66
CA ALA A 106 9.93 1.04 -0.12
C ALA A 106 11.04 1.85 -0.80
N LYS A 107 12.24 1.26 -0.93
CA LYS A 107 13.37 1.86 -1.65
C LYS A 107 13.07 2.11 -3.12
N THR A 108 12.44 1.15 -3.78
CA THR A 108 12.03 1.26 -5.18
C THR A 108 11.02 2.39 -5.39
N LEU A 109 9.96 2.46 -4.58
CA LEU A 109 8.96 3.52 -4.65
C LEU A 109 9.57 4.90 -4.41
N THR A 110 10.41 5.02 -3.38
CA THR A 110 11.13 6.27 -3.07
C THR A 110 12.01 6.71 -4.25
N ALA A 111 12.71 5.76 -4.87
CA ALA A 111 13.55 6.04 -6.05
C ALA A 111 12.72 6.44 -7.28
N ASN A 112 11.55 5.82 -7.50
CA ASN A 112 10.66 6.19 -8.60
C ASN A 112 10.11 7.60 -8.42
N ILE A 113 9.62 7.92 -7.22
CA ILE A 113 9.12 9.27 -6.92
C ILE A 113 10.23 10.30 -7.11
N ASN A 114 11.45 10.00 -6.68
CA ASN A 114 12.60 10.86 -6.92
C ASN A 114 12.93 11.04 -8.42
N SER A 115 12.80 9.98 -9.23
CA SER A 115 12.94 10.03 -10.69
C SER A 115 11.88 10.93 -11.33
N ILE A 116 10.63 10.80 -10.90
CA ILE A 116 9.51 11.63 -11.34
C ILE A 116 9.77 13.12 -11.04
N ILE A 117 10.18 13.45 -9.80
CA ILE A 117 10.55 14.82 -9.40
C ILE A 117 11.70 15.35 -10.25
N SER A 118 12.73 14.53 -10.49
CA SER A 118 13.90 14.90 -11.30
C SER A 118 13.55 15.22 -12.76
N ARG A 119 12.41 14.73 -13.25
CA ARG A 119 11.87 15.05 -14.59
C ARG A 119 11.01 16.32 -14.61
N GLY A 120 10.90 17.04 -13.49
CA GLY A 120 10.18 18.31 -13.39
C GLY A 120 8.71 18.18 -13.01
N VAL A 121 8.25 16.99 -12.61
CA VAL A 121 6.91 16.82 -12.04
C VAL A 121 6.91 17.43 -10.64
N THR A 122 5.91 18.25 -10.35
CA THR A 122 5.78 18.99 -9.08
C THR A 122 4.62 18.54 -8.21
N HIS A 123 3.71 17.74 -8.77
CA HIS A 123 2.55 17.18 -8.10
C HIS A 123 2.16 15.86 -8.79
N ILE A 124 1.58 14.94 -8.03
CA ILE A 124 1.00 13.69 -8.56
C ILE A 124 -0.51 13.86 -8.66
N SER A 125 -1.10 13.43 -9.79
CA SER A 125 -2.56 13.46 -9.95
C SER A 125 -3.20 12.17 -9.46
N HIS A 126 -2.49 11.05 -9.64
CA HIS A 126 -2.92 9.72 -9.28
C HIS A 126 -1.76 8.95 -8.62
N PHE A 127 -2.01 8.21 -7.55
CA PHE A 127 -0.95 7.54 -6.78
C PHE A 127 -0.28 6.41 -7.59
N GLU A 128 -1.01 5.85 -8.56
CA GLU A 128 -0.56 4.82 -9.48
C GLU A 128 0.64 5.29 -10.32
N GLU A 129 0.76 6.60 -10.57
CA GLU A 129 1.91 7.20 -11.27
C GLU A 129 3.24 6.88 -10.57
N CYS A 130 3.24 6.81 -9.24
CA CYS A 130 4.42 6.45 -8.43
C CYS A 130 4.87 5.00 -8.65
N ALA A 131 3.97 4.12 -9.10
CA ALA A 131 4.25 2.71 -9.38
C ALA A 131 4.64 2.44 -10.84
N ILE A 132 4.23 3.30 -11.78
CA ILE A 132 4.34 3.05 -13.23
C ILE A 132 5.77 3.13 -13.77
N ASP A 133 6.65 3.96 -13.20
CA ASP A 133 8.04 4.09 -13.68
C ASP A 133 8.81 2.74 -13.56
N ASN A 134 8.34 1.85 -12.67
CA ASN A 134 8.86 0.49 -12.58
C ASN A 134 8.11 -0.51 -13.47
N LEU A 135 6.81 -0.34 -13.72
CA LEU A 135 6.07 -1.21 -14.66
C LEU A 135 6.60 -1.08 -16.07
N VAL A 136 6.88 0.14 -16.56
CA VAL A 136 7.46 0.34 -17.90
C VAL A 136 8.87 -0.25 -18.00
N ASN A 137 9.68 -0.17 -16.93
CA ASN A 137 11.04 -0.72 -16.93
C ASN A 137 11.08 -2.24 -16.70
N VAL A 138 10.16 -2.80 -15.89
CA VAL A 138 9.99 -4.25 -15.69
C VAL A 138 9.43 -4.91 -16.95
N LEU A 139 8.50 -4.25 -17.66
CA LEU A 139 8.00 -4.71 -18.95
C LEU A 139 9.06 -4.59 -20.05
N LYS A 140 9.95 -3.59 -19.99
CA LYS A 140 11.11 -3.49 -20.91
C LYS A 140 12.24 -4.47 -20.58
N SER A 141 12.42 -4.85 -19.31
CA SER A 141 13.46 -5.81 -18.89
C SER A 141 13.02 -7.26 -19.06
N ASN A 142 11.71 -7.54 -19.02
CA ASN A 142 11.15 -8.85 -19.34
C ASN A 142 10.69 -8.88 -20.80
N ASN A 143 11.65 -8.97 -21.72
CA ASN A 143 11.45 -9.29 -23.14
C ASN A 143 10.67 -10.61 -23.29
N ILE A 144 9.37 -10.59 -23.02
CA ILE A 144 8.41 -11.61 -23.41
C ILE A 144 7.79 -11.06 -24.68
N ARG A 145 8.27 -11.59 -25.81
CA ARG A 145 7.55 -11.58 -27.08
C ARG A 145 6.22 -12.30 -26.91
#